data_AF-A0A3D4XYL2-F1
#
_entry.id   AF-A0A3D4XYL2-F1
#
_cell.length_a   1.000
_cell.length_b   1.000
_cell.length_c   1.000
_cell.angle_alpha   90.00
_cell.angle_beta   90.00
_cell.angle_gamma   90.00
#
_symmetry.space_group_name_H-M   'P 1'
#
loop_
_entity.id
_entity.type
_entity.pdbx_description
1 polymer ?
#
loop_
_entity_poly.entity_id
_entity_poly.type
_entity_poly.pdbx_seq_one_letter_code
_entity_poly.pdbx_strand_id
1 'polypeptide(L)'
;MIKRYLNKGEREDVIIMFSFTKWLRKKADRLQELKRNKELIRFMRTAATLLEKVANLMIQNLDIEAKNQIDKESPRYEINCFDPGTSGLRARLIEEEKKKEILTEDFYDICDHALVICQECTNRGQSVQNCNMRKIFIRYEIEVFNHYTPEGICPYLQERYLKKEEVGYSEQS
;
A
#
# COMPACT_ATOMS: atom_id res chain seq x y z
N MET A 1 7.81 -11.92 -36.78
CA MET A 1 6.96 -10.97 -36.03
C MET A 1 7.88 -10.15 -35.14
N ILE A 2 7.90 -8.82 -35.29
CA ILE A 2 8.76 -7.93 -34.49
C ILE A 2 8.20 -7.94 -33.06
N LYS A 3 9.00 -8.38 -32.07
CA LYS A 3 8.66 -8.32 -30.65
C LYS A 3 8.57 -6.84 -30.26
N ARG A 4 7.36 -6.37 -29.95
CA ARG A 4 7.15 -5.04 -29.38
C ARG A 4 7.13 -5.17 -27.86
N TYR A 5 7.79 -4.26 -27.16
CA TYR A 5 7.65 -4.10 -25.72
C TYR A 5 6.82 -2.84 -25.49
N LEU A 6 5.85 -2.89 -24.57
CA LEU A 6 5.18 -1.67 -24.12
C LEU A 6 6.13 -0.87 -23.25
N ASN A 7 6.17 0.44 -23.46
CA ASN A 7 6.79 1.33 -22.48
C ASN A 7 5.92 1.41 -21.21
N LYS A 8 6.45 2.02 -20.14
CA LYS A 8 5.76 2.12 -18.85
C LYS A 8 4.38 2.79 -18.97
N GLY A 9 4.26 3.88 -19.72
CA GLY A 9 3.00 4.60 -19.91
C GLY A 9 1.98 3.78 -20.68
N GLU A 10 2.38 3.16 -21.79
CA GLU A 10 1.50 2.27 -22.58
C GLU A 10 0.99 1.08 -21.74
N ARG A 11 1.84 0.54 -20.86
CA ARG A 11 1.45 -0.52 -19.92
C ARG A 11 0.43 -0.03 -18.90
N GLU A 12 0.65 1.14 -18.31
CA GLU A 12 -0.29 1.77 -17.38
C GLU A 12 -1.64 2.04 -18.04
N ASP A 13 -1.66 2.58 -19.26
CA ASP A 13 -2.88 2.84 -20.03
C ASP A 13 -3.68 1.55 -20.28
N VAL A 14 -3.01 0.48 -20.72
CA VAL A 14 -3.64 -0.82 -20.95
C VAL A 14 -4.24 -1.37 -19.65
N ILE A 15 -3.50 -1.29 -18.56
CA ILE A 15 -3.96 -1.74 -17.24
C ILE A 15 -5.21 -0.96 -16.82
N ILE A 16 -5.20 0.37 -16.96
CA ILE A 16 -6.34 1.24 -16.67
C ILE A 16 -7.56 0.83 -17.50
N MET A 17 -7.39 0.57 -18.81
CA MET A 17 -8.48 0.14 -19.69
C MET A 17 -9.10 -1.20 -19.26
N PHE A 18 -8.29 -2.19 -18.89
CA PHE A 18 -8.80 -3.46 -18.38
C PHE A 18 -9.53 -3.28 -17.04
N SER A 19 -9.02 -2.42 -16.16
CA SER A 19 -9.66 -2.15 -14.88
C SER A 19 -11.00 -1.42 -15.04
N PHE A 20 -11.10 -0.45 -15.94
CA PHE A 20 -12.38 0.21 -16.27
C PHE A 20 -13.37 -0.76 -16.90
N THR A 21 -12.90 -1.70 -17.73
CA THR A 21 -13.73 -2.76 -18.31
C THR A 21 -14.38 -3.60 -17.20
N LYS A 22 -13.59 -4.06 -16.23
CA LYS A 22 -14.08 -4.81 -15.06
C LYS A 22 -15.08 -4.00 -14.24
N TRP A 23 -14.76 -2.73 -13.98
CA TRP A 23 -15.64 -1.82 -13.25
C TRP A 23 -16.98 -1.61 -13.96
N LEU A 24 -16.98 -1.33 -15.26
CA LEU A 24 -18.18 -1.14 -16.07
C LEU A 24 -19.08 -2.37 -16.06
N ARG A 25 -18.49 -3.57 -16.19
CA ARG A 25 -19.21 -4.85 -16.11
C ARG A 25 -19.86 -5.03 -14.73
N LYS A 26 -19.09 -4.90 -13.65
CA LYS A 26 -19.60 -4.99 -12.25
C LYS A 26 -20.71 -3.99 -11.98
N LYS A 27 -20.58 -2.75 -12.48
CA LYS A 27 -21.60 -1.71 -12.35
C LYS A 27 -22.87 -2.06 -13.14
N ALA A 28 -22.73 -2.56 -14.35
CA ALA A 28 -23.85 -3.00 -15.18
C ALA A 28 -24.62 -4.15 -14.52
N ASP A 29 -23.91 -5.12 -13.94
CA ASP A 29 -24.52 -6.27 -13.25
C ASP A 29 -25.29 -5.82 -12.01
N ARG A 30 -24.70 -4.93 -11.19
CA ARG A 30 -25.40 -4.30 -10.06
C ARG A 30 -26.65 -3.53 -10.50
N LEU A 31 -26.57 -2.78 -11.60
CA LEU A 31 -27.74 -2.05 -12.13
C LEU A 31 -28.83 -3.00 -12.62
N GLN A 32 -28.46 -4.15 -13.16
CA GLN A 32 -29.38 -5.21 -13.57
C GLN A 32 -30.09 -5.84 -12.36
N GLU A 33 -29.36 -6.16 -11.30
CA GLU A 33 -29.93 -6.66 -10.02
C GLU A 33 -30.93 -5.67 -9.43
N LEU A 34 -30.60 -4.38 -9.48
CA LEU A 34 -31.46 -3.28 -9.05
C LEU A 34 -32.60 -2.96 -10.04
N LYS A 35 -32.78 -3.76 -11.10
CA LYS A 35 -33.80 -3.61 -12.15
C LYS A 35 -33.87 -2.17 -12.72
N ARG A 36 -32.71 -1.53 -12.89
CA ARG A 36 -32.61 -0.18 -13.45
C ARG A 36 -32.79 -0.19 -14.98
N ASN A 37 -32.72 0.98 -15.60
CA ASN A 37 -32.93 1.18 -17.03
C ASN A 37 -32.08 0.18 -17.87
N LYS A 38 -32.75 -0.66 -18.66
CA LYS A 38 -32.12 -1.68 -19.53
C LYS A 38 -31.21 -1.09 -20.59
N GLU A 39 -31.54 0.09 -21.10
CA GLU A 39 -30.73 0.78 -22.10
C GLU A 39 -29.41 1.30 -21.50
N LEU A 40 -29.46 1.84 -20.28
CA LEU A 40 -28.26 2.23 -19.54
C LEU A 40 -27.34 1.02 -19.30
N ILE A 41 -27.92 -0.12 -18.86
CA ILE A 41 -27.16 -1.36 -18.64
C ILE A 41 -26.51 -1.83 -19.95
N ARG A 42 -27.26 -1.79 -21.07
CA ARG A 42 -26.74 -2.12 -22.40
C ARG A 42 -25.57 -1.22 -22.78
N PHE A 43 -25.69 0.09 -22.63
CA PHE A 43 -24.62 1.03 -22.97
C PHE A 43 -23.37 0.83 -22.10
N MET A 44 -23.52 0.54 -20.81
CA MET A 44 -22.41 0.21 -19.93
C MET A 44 -21.66 -1.04 -20.39
N ARG A 45 -22.38 -2.10 -20.80
CA ARG A 45 -21.77 -3.33 -21.35
C ARG A 45 -21.12 -3.12 -22.71
N THR A 46 -21.73 -2.31 -23.57
CA THR A 46 -21.13 -1.94 -24.86
C THR A 46 -19.84 -1.14 -24.66
N ALA A 47 -19.83 -0.18 -23.74
CA ALA A 47 -18.62 0.58 -23.39
C ALA A 47 -17.51 -0.35 -22.88
N ALA A 48 -17.83 -1.29 -21.99
CA ALA A 48 -16.87 -2.28 -21.51
C ALA A 48 -16.28 -3.12 -22.66
N THR A 49 -17.13 -3.62 -23.55
CA THR A 49 -16.71 -4.42 -24.71
C THR A 49 -15.78 -3.62 -25.64
N LEU A 50 -16.10 -2.34 -25.90
CA LEU A 50 -15.29 -1.50 -26.77
C LEU A 50 -13.92 -1.19 -26.13
N LEU A 51 -13.91 -0.91 -24.83
CA LEU A 51 -12.67 -0.63 -24.10
C LEU A 51 -11.74 -1.86 -24.06
N GLU A 52 -12.31 -3.04 -23.84
CA GLU A 52 -11.59 -4.31 -23.89
C GLU A 52 -10.99 -4.58 -25.28
N LYS A 53 -11.72 -4.27 -26.36
CA LYS A 53 -11.21 -4.39 -27.73
C LYS A 53 -10.01 -3.46 -27.96
N VAL A 54 -10.07 -2.22 -27.47
CA VAL A 54 -8.95 -1.27 -27.58
C VAL A 54 -7.74 -1.78 -26.81
N ALA A 55 -7.92 -2.20 -25.56
CA ALA A 55 -6.84 -2.78 -24.75
C ALA A 55 -6.20 -4.00 -25.43
N ASN A 56 -7.03 -4.91 -25.97
CA ASN A 56 -6.57 -6.09 -26.69
C ASN A 56 -5.77 -5.72 -27.96
N LEU A 57 -6.18 -4.69 -28.70
CA LEU A 57 -5.43 -4.20 -29.86
C LEU A 57 -4.07 -3.61 -29.47
N MET A 58 -3.96 -2.98 -28.31
CA MET A 58 -2.69 -2.45 -27.80
C MET A 58 -1.71 -3.58 -27.43
N ILE A 59 -2.22 -4.70 -26.93
CA ILE A 59 -1.39 -5.85 -26.52
C ILE A 59 -1.28 -6.96 -27.57
N GLN A 60 -1.98 -6.88 -28.71
CA GLN A 60 -2.11 -8.01 -29.65
C GLN A 60 -0.75 -8.59 -30.10
N ASN A 61 0.25 -7.71 -30.26
CA ASN A 61 1.60 -8.05 -30.73
C ASN A 61 2.62 -8.32 -29.60
N LEU A 62 2.16 -8.34 -28.34
CA LEU A 62 2.98 -8.75 -27.20
C LEU A 62 3.13 -10.28 -27.15
N ASP A 63 4.23 -10.73 -26.56
CA ASP A 63 4.41 -12.12 -26.21
C ASP A 63 3.44 -12.56 -25.11
N ILE A 64 3.25 -13.88 -24.98
CA ILE A 64 2.32 -14.47 -24.03
C ILE A 64 2.71 -14.13 -22.59
N GLU A 65 4.01 -14.02 -22.31
CA GLU A 65 4.53 -13.68 -20.98
C GLU A 65 4.17 -12.25 -20.56
N ALA A 66 4.35 -11.25 -21.43
CA ALA A 66 3.96 -9.87 -21.13
C ALA A 66 2.43 -9.72 -21.03
N LYS A 67 1.65 -10.44 -21.85
CA LYS A 67 0.18 -10.49 -21.71
C LYS A 67 -0.22 -11.03 -20.34
N ASN A 68 0.37 -12.15 -19.92
CA ASN A 68 0.12 -12.74 -18.60
C ASN A 68 0.53 -11.80 -17.45
N GLN A 69 1.58 -10.99 -17.64
CA GLN A 69 2.00 -10.02 -16.63
C GLN A 69 0.98 -8.89 -16.48
N ILE A 70 0.45 -8.37 -17.60
CA ILE A 70 -0.62 -7.36 -17.60
C ILE A 70 -1.89 -7.90 -16.93
N ASP A 71 -2.28 -9.14 -17.23
CA ASP A 71 -3.44 -9.78 -16.61
C ASP A 71 -3.27 -9.96 -15.10
N LYS A 72 -2.05 -10.29 -14.64
CA LYS A 72 -1.72 -10.37 -13.20
C LYS A 72 -1.72 -9.01 -12.50
N GLU A 73 -1.42 -7.94 -13.22
CA GLU A 73 -1.33 -6.59 -12.66
C GLU A 73 -2.67 -5.85 -12.67
N SER A 74 -3.54 -6.11 -13.64
CA SER A 74 -4.85 -5.46 -13.74
C SER A 74 -5.68 -5.49 -12.43
N PRO A 75 -5.76 -6.59 -11.66
CA PRO A 75 -6.47 -6.60 -10.38
C PRO A 75 -5.89 -5.64 -9.32
N ARG A 76 -4.61 -5.27 -9.41
CA ARG A 76 -3.97 -4.34 -8.45
C ARG A 76 -4.39 -2.89 -8.68
N TYR A 77 -4.91 -2.57 -9.85
CA TYR A 77 -5.43 -1.26 -10.21
C TYR A 77 -6.96 -1.33 -10.13
N GLU A 78 -7.50 -1.52 -8.94
CA GLU A 78 -8.95 -1.43 -8.75
C GLU A 78 -9.37 0.04 -8.89
N ILE A 79 -10.16 0.34 -9.93
CA ILE A 79 -10.63 1.70 -10.18
C ILE A 79 -11.83 1.97 -9.26
N ASN A 80 -11.54 2.68 -8.17
CA ASN A 80 -12.54 3.23 -7.29
C ASN A 80 -12.95 4.63 -7.79
N CYS A 81 -14.06 4.71 -8.50
CA CYS A 81 -14.65 6.01 -8.85
C CYS A 81 -15.28 6.65 -7.61
N PHE A 82 -14.61 7.66 -7.05
CA PHE A 82 -15.11 8.47 -5.97
C PHE A 82 -15.82 9.72 -6.51
N ASP A 83 -16.98 10.04 -5.94
CA ASP A 83 -17.60 11.34 -6.11
C ASP A 83 -16.75 12.36 -5.32
N PRO A 84 -16.28 13.48 -5.92
CA PRO A 84 -15.52 14.51 -5.22
C PRO A 84 -16.20 15.05 -3.95
N GLY A 85 -17.53 14.90 -3.81
CA GLY A 85 -18.29 15.22 -2.60
C GLY A 85 -18.17 14.19 -1.45
N THR A 86 -17.41 13.10 -1.63
CA THR A 86 -17.30 11.99 -0.67
C THR A 86 -15.87 11.76 -0.18
N SER A 87 -15.14 12.84 0.11
CA SER A 87 -13.83 12.80 0.80
C SER A 87 -13.84 11.95 2.09
N GLY A 88 -15.01 11.81 2.75
CA GLY A 88 -15.21 10.91 3.88
C GLY A 88 -15.20 9.41 3.55
N LEU A 89 -15.46 9.00 2.30
CA LEU A 89 -15.44 7.58 1.92
C LEU A 89 -14.02 7.05 1.69
N ARG A 90 -13.09 7.91 1.24
CA ARG A 90 -11.66 7.60 1.20
C ARG A 90 -11.12 7.40 2.62
N ALA A 91 -11.52 8.27 3.56
CA ALA A 91 -11.19 8.10 4.98
C ALA A 91 -11.77 6.81 5.57
N ARG A 92 -13.04 6.49 5.25
CA ARG A 92 -13.69 5.25 5.71
C ARG A 92 -13.11 3.97 5.12
N LEU A 93 -12.70 3.95 3.85
CA LEU A 93 -12.07 2.77 3.25
C LEU A 93 -10.63 2.57 3.76
N ILE A 94 -9.91 3.65 4.05
CA ILE A 94 -8.61 3.58 4.76
C ILE A 94 -8.81 3.02 6.18
N GLU A 95 -9.89 3.41 6.86
CA GLU A 95 -10.31 2.85 8.16
C GLU A 95 -10.69 1.36 8.07
N GLU A 96 -11.45 0.95 7.05
CA GLU A 96 -11.91 -0.44 6.87
C GLU A 96 -10.79 -1.39 6.43
N GLU A 97 -9.74 -0.92 5.75
CA GLU A 97 -8.59 -1.75 5.36
C GLU A 97 -7.38 -1.68 6.29
N LYS A 98 -7.35 -0.80 7.32
CA LYS A 98 -6.18 -0.57 8.20
C LYS A 98 -4.84 -0.41 7.45
N LYS A 99 -4.85 0.03 6.19
CA LYS A 99 -3.61 0.24 5.42
C LYS A 99 -3.11 1.66 5.67
N LYS A 100 -2.12 1.78 6.56
CA LYS A 100 -1.38 3.03 6.72
C LYS A 100 -0.44 3.20 5.54
N GLU A 101 -0.56 4.31 4.83
CA GLU A 101 0.42 4.73 3.82
C GLU A 101 1.73 5.10 4.57
N ILE A 102 2.82 4.37 4.32
CA ILE A 102 4.14 4.63 4.92
C ILE A 102 5.01 5.32 3.87
N LEU A 103 5.64 6.45 4.22
CA LEU A 103 6.61 7.12 3.36
C LEU A 103 7.79 6.18 3.09
N THR A 104 8.30 6.18 1.85
CA THR A 104 9.39 5.28 1.45
C THR A 104 10.65 5.47 2.31
N GLU A 105 10.99 6.70 2.66
CA GLU A 105 12.12 7.01 3.55
C GLU A 105 11.90 6.44 4.96
N ASP A 106 10.72 6.66 5.53
CA ASP A 106 10.38 6.11 6.85
C ASP A 106 10.37 4.57 6.83
N PHE A 107 9.97 3.94 5.71
CA PHE A 107 10.01 2.49 5.56
C PHE A 107 11.45 1.95 5.57
N TYR A 108 12.38 2.61 4.86
CA TYR A 108 13.79 2.25 4.90
C TYR A 108 14.37 2.42 6.30
N ASP A 109 14.08 3.53 6.98
CA ASP A 109 14.49 3.76 8.35
C ASP A 109 13.97 2.65 9.28
N ILE A 110 12.70 2.24 9.16
CA ILE A 110 12.13 1.14 9.94
C ILE A 110 12.84 -0.19 9.64
N CYS A 111 13.15 -0.49 8.38
CA CYS A 111 13.86 -1.71 7.98
C CYS A 111 15.28 -1.75 8.55
N ASP A 112 16.02 -0.65 8.47
CA ASP A 112 17.36 -0.53 9.03
C ASP A 112 17.33 -0.69 10.57
N HIS A 113 16.30 -0.13 11.21
CA HIS A 113 16.07 -0.31 12.64
C HIS A 113 15.61 -1.71 13.05
N ALA A 114 14.96 -2.48 12.17
CA ALA A 114 14.58 -3.86 12.47
C ALA A 114 15.79 -4.80 12.47
N LEU A 115 16.85 -4.45 11.73
CA LEU A 115 18.08 -5.24 11.60
C LEU A 115 19.06 -5.02 12.77
N VAL A 116 18.91 -3.94 13.52
CA VAL A 116 19.78 -3.56 14.64
C VAL A 116 18.96 -3.48 15.92
N ILE A 117 19.45 -4.00 17.05
CA ILE A 117 18.83 -3.72 18.35
C ILE A 117 18.93 -2.20 18.56
N CYS A 118 17.80 -1.49 18.47
CA CYS A 118 17.76 -0.05 18.53
C CYS A 118 18.38 0.46 19.84
N GLN A 119 19.54 1.11 19.74
CA GLN A 119 20.28 1.76 20.82
C GLN A 119 20.59 3.22 20.49
N GLU A 120 19.87 3.82 19.52
CA GLU A 120 20.18 5.18 19.03
C GLU A 120 20.26 6.22 20.15
N CYS A 121 19.29 6.20 21.08
CA CYS A 121 19.24 7.15 22.18
C CYS A 121 20.41 6.95 23.15
N THR A 122 20.80 5.69 23.40
CA THR A 122 21.89 5.32 24.31
C THR A 122 23.27 5.58 23.70
N ASN A 123 23.47 5.23 22.43
CA ASN A 123 24.78 5.29 21.76
C ASN A 123 25.10 6.66 21.15
N ARG A 124 24.09 7.44 20.73
CA ARG A 124 24.30 8.77 20.13
C ARG A 124 24.11 9.92 21.12
N GLY A 125 23.85 9.62 22.40
CA GLY A 125 23.59 10.63 23.43
C GLY A 125 22.36 11.50 23.15
N GLN A 126 21.43 11.00 22.32
CA GLN A 126 20.22 11.74 21.96
C GLN A 126 19.14 11.53 23.02
N SER A 127 18.49 12.61 23.43
CA SER A 127 17.27 12.53 24.23
C SER A 127 16.22 11.69 23.51
N VAL A 128 15.61 10.72 24.21
CA VAL A 128 14.51 9.88 23.71
C VAL A 128 13.41 10.73 23.07
N GLN A 129 13.14 11.92 23.59
CA GLN A 129 12.12 12.83 23.06
C GLN A 129 12.46 13.35 21.65
N ASN A 130 13.75 13.43 21.32
CA ASN A 130 14.24 13.95 20.04
C ASN A 130 14.58 12.85 19.03
N CYS A 131 14.53 11.58 19.42
CA CYS A 131 14.82 10.43 18.55
C CYS A 131 13.89 10.40 17.33
N ASN A 132 14.49 10.30 16.13
CA ASN A 132 13.74 10.26 14.87
C ASN A 132 12.87 9.00 14.78
N MET A 133 13.41 7.85 15.18
CA MET A 133 12.69 6.59 15.16
C MET A 133 11.45 6.58 16.06
N ARG A 134 11.54 7.20 17.25
CA ARG A 134 10.37 7.40 18.12
C ARG A 134 9.30 8.24 17.43
N LYS A 135 9.67 9.31 16.71
CA LYS A 135 8.74 10.15 15.97
C LYS A 135 8.06 9.38 14.83
N ILE A 136 8.82 8.55 14.12
CA ILE A 136 8.31 7.65 13.06
C ILE A 136 7.31 6.65 13.65
N PHE A 137 7.64 5.99 14.75
CA PHE A 137 6.74 5.02 15.39
C PHE A 137 5.45 5.65 15.91
N ILE A 138 5.51 6.85 16.50
CA ILE A 138 4.31 7.60 16.88
C ILE A 138 3.50 8.00 15.64
N ARG A 139 4.16 8.49 14.58
CA ARG A 139 3.51 8.90 13.32
C ARG A 139 2.70 7.77 12.70
N TYR A 140 3.21 6.54 12.75
CA TYR A 140 2.53 5.36 12.24
C TYR A 140 1.73 4.60 13.31
N GLU A 141 1.54 5.19 14.48
CA GLU A 141 0.86 4.62 15.66
C GLU A 141 1.27 3.16 15.91
N ILE A 142 2.57 2.89 15.83
CA ILE A 142 3.15 1.62 16.24
C ILE A 142 2.99 1.53 17.75
N GLU A 143 2.43 0.42 18.22
CA GLU A 143 2.24 0.17 19.65
C GLU A 143 3.58 0.15 20.38
N VAL A 144 3.59 0.77 21.56
CA VAL A 144 4.73 0.71 22.46
C VAL A 144 4.79 -0.66 23.11
N PHE A 145 5.99 -1.12 23.48
CA PHE A 145 6.11 -2.36 24.25
C PHE A 145 5.73 -2.16 25.72
N ASN A 146 5.99 -0.97 26.28
CA ASN A 146 5.65 -0.65 27.66
C ASN A 146 4.99 0.74 27.80
N HIS A 147 3.71 0.75 28.13
CA HIS A 147 2.91 1.96 28.36
C HIS A 147 3.24 2.71 29.66
N TYR A 148 3.96 2.07 30.58
CA TYR A 148 4.32 2.61 31.91
C TYR A 148 5.80 2.97 32.00
N THR A 149 6.45 3.21 30.86
CA THR A 149 7.87 3.53 30.80
C THR A 149 8.17 4.88 31.50
N PRO A 150 9.13 4.95 32.44
CA PRO A 150 9.55 6.19 33.09
C PRO A 150 10.06 7.24 32.11
N GLU A 151 9.98 8.52 32.49
CA GLU A 151 10.54 9.62 31.70
C GLU A 151 12.04 9.41 31.43
N GLY A 152 12.45 9.61 30.18
CA GLY A 152 13.84 9.43 29.75
C GLY A 152 14.19 8.03 29.24
N ILE A 153 13.31 7.04 29.43
CA ILE A 153 13.49 5.68 28.89
C ILE A 153 12.65 5.50 27.62
N CYS A 154 13.17 4.78 26.63
CA CYS A 154 12.45 4.55 25.37
C CYS A 154 11.31 3.53 25.55
N PRO A 155 10.03 3.89 25.27
CA PRO A 155 8.89 3.00 25.45
C PRO A 155 8.80 1.88 24.40
N TYR A 156 9.61 1.98 23.34
CA TYR A 156 9.75 0.99 22.28
C TYR A 156 10.94 0.03 22.51
N LEU A 157 11.59 0.09 23.67
CA LEU A 157 12.61 -0.87 24.04
C LEU A 157 11.95 -2.15 24.60
N GLN A 158 12.34 -3.31 24.09
CA GLN A 158 11.83 -4.59 24.61
C GLN A 158 12.44 -4.88 25.99
N GLU A 159 11.61 -5.35 26.94
CA GLU A 159 12.02 -5.60 28.34
C GLU A 159 13.23 -6.53 28.48
N ARG A 160 13.41 -7.48 27.54
CA ARG A 160 14.58 -8.39 27.51
C ARG A 160 15.92 -7.67 27.35
N TYR A 161 15.93 -6.42 26.89
CA TYR A 161 17.13 -5.60 26.77
C TYR A 161 17.33 -4.64 27.95
N LEU A 162 16.29 -4.34 28.74
CA LEU A 162 16.41 -3.59 30.00
C LEU A 162 17.19 -4.39 31.05
N LYS A 163 16.98 -5.71 31.11
CA LYS A 163 17.64 -6.61 32.09
C LYS A 163 19.14 -6.81 31.86
N LYS A 164 19.70 -6.36 30.73
CA LYS A 164 21.15 -6.49 30.47
C LYS A 164 21.99 -5.37 31.09
N GLU A 165 21.38 -4.24 31.47
CA GLU A 165 22.13 -3.14 32.11
C GLU A 165 22.21 -3.30 33.64
N GLU A 166 21.40 -4.18 34.25
CA GLU A 166 21.48 -4.50 35.69
C GLU A 166 22.41 -5.68 36.00
N VAL A 167 22.86 -6.44 35.00
CA VAL A 167 23.92 -7.43 35.19
C VAL A 167 25.23 -6.77 34.80
N GLY A 168 25.83 -6.12 35.81
CA GLY A 168 27.15 -5.54 35.71
C GLY A 168 28.11 -6.49 35.01
N TYR A 169 28.77 -5.97 33.97
CA TYR A 169 30.11 -6.41 33.66
C TYR A 169 30.98 -6.05 34.87
N SER A 170 31.03 -6.94 35.86
CA SER A 170 32.20 -7.05 36.70
C SER A 170 33.33 -7.54 35.79
N GLU A 171 34.19 -6.62 35.39
CA GLU A 171 35.60 -6.92 35.17
C GLU A 171 36.09 -7.83 36.30
N GLN A 172 36.63 -9.01 35.98
CA GLN A 172 37.82 -9.65 36.59
C GLN A 172 38.34 -10.64 35.53
N SER A 173 39.48 -10.36 34.89
CA SER A 173 40.83 -10.82 35.29
C SER A 173 40.98 -12.34 35.25
#